data_AF-A0A2V8IM67-F1
#
_entry.id   AF-A0A2V8IM67-F1
#
_cell.length_a   1.000
_cell.length_b   1.000
_cell.length_c   1.000
_cell.angle_alpha   90.00
_cell.angle_beta   90.00
_cell.angle_gamma   90.00
#
_symmetry.space_group_name_H-M   'P 1'
#
loop_
_entity.id
_entity.type
_entity.pdbx_description
1 polymer ?
#
loop_
_entity_poly.entity_id
_entity_poly.type
_entity_poly.pdbx_seq_one_letter_code
_entity_poly.pdbx_strand_id
1 'polypeptide(L)'
;MLRHLVVASLILLVCGLASAQTAKFRIEEATIEDIQSSILRGELTSTRVVELYLNRIKAYNGPCVNLPDGVLGLGPITPIRNARQLNALLSLNLRPAKRQALGFDPRKARSMTDPVDNAPAMPDALEVAARQDAYFASTGKLVGPLHGVAFSIKDQYDTFDMR
;
A
#
# COMPACT_ATOMS: atom_id res chain seq x y z
N MET A 1 -47.93 39.78 36.41
CA MET A 1 -46.67 40.36 35.89
C MET A 1 -45.56 39.37 36.21
N LEU A 2 -45.15 38.62 35.19
CA LEU A 2 -44.33 37.41 35.25
C LEU A 2 -42.95 37.76 34.71
N ARG A 3 -41.89 37.74 35.53
CA ARG A 3 -40.51 37.94 35.09
C ARG A 3 -39.49 37.53 36.16
N HIS A 4 -38.35 37.02 35.68
CA HIS A 4 -37.10 36.63 36.36
C HIS A 4 -37.00 35.12 36.71
N LEU A 5 -36.53 34.29 35.78
CA LEU A 5 -35.11 33.94 35.51
C LEU A 5 -34.47 33.14 36.65
N VAL A 6 -34.60 31.81 36.60
CA VAL A 6 -33.58 30.86 37.08
C VAL A 6 -33.57 29.65 36.13
N VAL A 7 -32.74 29.70 35.09
CA VAL A 7 -32.30 28.51 34.35
C VAL A 7 -30.78 28.53 34.41
N ALA A 8 -30.23 27.85 35.40
CA ALA A 8 -28.81 27.59 35.55
C ALA A 8 -28.63 26.24 36.24
N SER A 9 -28.55 25.18 35.44
CA SER A 9 -28.00 23.87 35.84
C SER A 9 -27.61 23.16 34.54
N LEU A 10 -26.45 23.51 34.00
CA LEU A 10 -25.18 22.78 34.16
C LEU A 10 -25.05 21.67 33.10
N ILE A 11 -24.62 22.14 31.93
CA ILE A 11 -23.82 21.42 30.95
C ILE A 11 -22.70 20.67 31.70
N LEU A 12 -22.65 19.33 31.62
CA LEU A 12 -21.42 18.50 31.63
C LEU A 12 -21.76 17.01 31.79
N LEU A 13 -22.17 16.37 30.69
CA LEU A 13 -21.95 14.92 30.50
C LEU A 13 -21.66 14.59 29.03
N VAL A 14 -20.74 15.34 28.43
CA VAL A 14 -20.08 14.95 27.18
C VAL A 14 -18.58 14.92 27.46
N CYS A 15 -18.18 14.04 28.38
CA CYS A 15 -16.77 13.75 28.66
C CYS A 15 -16.56 12.28 28.26
N GLY A 16 -16.00 12.05 27.06
CA GLY A 16 -15.62 10.69 26.66
C GLY A 16 -15.45 10.42 25.18
N LEU A 17 -16.02 11.23 24.26
CA LEU A 17 -15.60 11.17 22.85
C LEU A 17 -14.35 12.03 22.67
N ALA A 18 -13.28 11.69 23.41
CA ALA A 18 -11.96 12.00 22.92
C ALA A 18 -11.90 11.39 21.53
N SER A 19 -11.78 12.25 20.52
CA SER A 19 -11.40 11.85 19.18
C SER A 19 -10.16 10.97 19.34
N ALA A 20 -10.36 9.65 19.30
CA ALA A 20 -9.30 8.73 18.99
C ALA A 20 -8.98 9.02 17.53
N GLN A 21 -8.22 10.11 17.31
CA GLN A 21 -7.52 10.32 16.08
C GLN A 21 -6.58 9.14 16.00
N THR A 22 -7.01 8.06 15.35
CA THR A 22 -6.22 6.85 15.16
C THR A 22 -4.86 7.32 14.67
N ALA A 23 -3.83 7.13 15.49
CA ALA A 23 -2.49 7.52 15.12
C ALA A 23 -2.20 6.90 13.76
N LYS A 24 -1.69 7.69 12.80
CA LYS A 24 -1.43 7.18 11.45
C LYS A 24 -0.50 5.97 11.57
N PHE A 25 -0.95 4.81 11.09
CA PHE A 25 -0.14 3.60 11.10
C PHE A 25 1.17 3.84 10.33
N ARG A 26 2.30 3.55 10.97
CA ARG A 26 3.64 3.69 10.40
C ARG A 26 4.10 2.34 9.88
N ILE A 27 4.41 2.25 8.59
CA ILE A 27 4.82 0.99 7.95
C ILE A 27 6.31 0.70 8.13
N GLU A 28 7.13 1.74 8.34
CA GLU A 28 8.55 1.57 8.61
C GLU A 28 8.81 0.81 9.91
N GLU A 29 9.57 -0.28 9.80
CA GLU A 29 9.91 -1.19 10.90
C GLU A 29 8.70 -1.85 11.58
N ALA A 30 7.53 -1.85 10.92
CA ALA A 30 6.36 -2.59 11.40
C ALA A 30 6.57 -4.09 11.19
N THR A 31 6.34 -4.89 12.23
CA THR A 31 6.35 -6.34 12.14
C THR A 31 5.06 -6.87 11.50
N ILE A 32 5.06 -8.14 11.10
CA ILE A 32 3.84 -8.83 10.64
C ILE A 32 2.78 -8.82 11.75
N GLU A 33 3.20 -8.99 13.00
CA GLU A 33 2.31 -8.96 14.16
C GLU A 33 1.68 -7.57 14.37
N ASP A 34 2.44 -6.48 14.17
CA ASP A 34 1.93 -5.11 14.26
C ASP A 34 0.84 -4.84 13.21
N ILE A 35 1.08 -5.29 11.97
CA ILE A 35 0.12 -5.16 10.87
C ILE A 35 -1.16 -5.93 11.21
N GLN A 36 -1.04 -7.20 11.57
CA GLN A 36 -2.20 -8.06 11.82
C GLN A 36 -2.99 -7.64 13.04
N SER A 37 -2.31 -7.27 14.13
CA SER A 37 -2.97 -6.76 15.33
C SER A 37 -3.72 -5.46 15.04
N SER A 38 -3.20 -4.60 14.17
CA SER A 38 -3.89 -3.36 13.76
C SER A 38 -5.09 -3.62 12.84
N ILE A 39 -5.02 -4.64 11.98
CA ILE A 39 -6.18 -5.11 11.20
C ILE A 39 -7.26 -5.67 12.14
N LEU A 40 -6.88 -6.51 13.10
CA LEU A 40 -7.81 -7.09 14.08
C LEU A 40 -8.52 -6.03 14.93
N ARG A 41 -7.84 -4.91 15.23
CA ARG A 41 -8.43 -3.74 15.91
C ARG A 41 -9.28 -2.83 15.00
N GLY A 42 -9.28 -3.07 13.69
CA GLY A 42 -9.98 -2.22 12.71
C GLY A 42 -9.28 -0.89 12.43
N GLU A 43 -8.01 -0.74 12.81
CA GLU A 43 -7.21 0.48 12.63
C GLU A 43 -6.48 0.52 11.28
N LEU A 44 -6.38 -0.65 10.62
CA LEU A 44 -5.65 -0.84 9.37
C LEU A 44 -6.42 -1.80 8.46
N THR A 45 -6.22 -1.69 7.16
CA THR A 45 -6.71 -2.66 6.16
C THR A 45 -5.56 -3.16 5.31
N SER A 46 -5.69 -4.34 4.72
CA SER A 46 -4.73 -4.89 3.77
C SER A 46 -4.54 -3.95 2.58
N THR A 47 -5.62 -3.34 2.07
CA THR A 47 -5.53 -2.35 0.99
C THR A 47 -4.67 -1.17 1.44
N ARG A 48 -4.84 -0.71 2.68
CA ARG A 48 -4.05 0.39 3.23
C ARG A 48 -2.57 0.02 3.39
N VAL A 49 -2.24 -1.22 3.76
CA VAL A 49 -0.86 -1.70 3.78
C VAL A 49 -0.22 -1.60 2.40
N VAL A 50 -0.90 -2.08 1.35
CA VAL A 50 -0.40 -2.01 -0.03
C VAL A 50 -0.19 -0.56 -0.45
N GLU A 51 -1.13 0.33 -0.17
CA GLU A 51 -1.00 1.77 -0.47
C GLU A 51 0.20 2.41 0.25
N LEU A 52 0.44 2.09 1.51
CA LEU A 52 1.59 2.59 2.28
C LEU A 52 2.92 2.17 1.62
N TYR A 53 3.02 0.93 1.15
CA TYR A 53 4.19 0.49 0.40
C TYR A 53 4.29 1.15 -0.97
N LEU A 54 3.21 1.26 -1.75
CA LEU A 54 3.22 1.93 -3.04
C LEU A 54 3.68 3.40 -2.92
N ASN A 55 3.27 4.10 -1.85
CA ASN A 55 3.74 5.45 -1.56
C ASN A 55 5.25 5.51 -1.32
N ARG A 56 5.80 4.56 -0.55
CA ARG A 56 7.25 4.46 -0.32
C ARG A 56 8.01 4.11 -1.60
N ILE A 57 7.49 3.20 -2.40
CA ILE A 57 8.05 2.83 -3.71
C ILE A 57 8.12 4.07 -4.60
N LYS A 58 7.05 4.86 -4.65
CA LYS A 58 7.02 6.10 -5.43
C LYS A 58 8.04 7.13 -4.94
N ALA A 59 8.26 7.22 -3.62
CA ALA A 59 9.20 8.16 -3.03
C ALA A 59 10.68 7.78 -3.25
N TYR A 60 11.00 6.48 -3.25
CA TYR A 60 12.38 6.01 -3.10
C TYR A 60 12.88 5.08 -4.21
N ASN A 61 12.03 4.53 -5.08
CA ASN A 61 12.39 3.48 -6.05
C ASN A 61 12.61 4.00 -7.49
N GLY A 62 13.18 5.20 -7.63
CA GLY A 62 13.60 5.78 -8.91
C GLY A 62 15.01 5.36 -9.34
N PRO A 63 15.49 5.83 -10.51
CA PRO A 63 16.84 5.53 -11.01
C PRO A 63 17.95 6.02 -10.09
N CYS A 64 18.97 5.19 -9.88
CA CYS A 64 20.16 5.51 -9.06
C CYS A 64 21.49 5.30 -9.80
N VAL A 65 21.43 4.77 -11.02
CA VAL A 65 22.56 4.48 -11.90
C VAL A 65 22.20 4.86 -13.33
N ASN A 66 23.20 5.20 -14.13
CA ASN A 66 23.04 5.30 -15.59
C ASN A 66 23.11 3.88 -16.17
N LEU A 67 22.10 3.55 -16.99
CA LEU A 67 21.95 2.28 -17.70
C LEU A 67 21.79 2.60 -19.19
N PRO A 68 22.87 2.99 -19.91
CA PRO A 68 22.77 3.45 -21.29
C PRO A 68 22.13 2.40 -22.22
N ASP A 69 22.38 1.13 -21.91
CA ASP A 69 21.93 -0.02 -22.70
C ASP A 69 20.76 -0.79 -22.03
N GLY A 70 20.15 -0.21 -20.99
CA GLY A 70 19.12 -0.86 -20.19
C GLY A 70 19.65 -1.87 -19.16
N VAL A 71 18.74 -2.59 -18.49
CA VAL A 71 19.06 -3.48 -17.36
C VAL A 71 19.84 -4.74 -17.75
N LEU A 72 19.69 -5.18 -19.01
CA LEU A 72 20.40 -6.34 -19.58
C LEU A 72 21.55 -5.92 -20.52
N GLY A 73 21.87 -4.63 -20.56
CA GLY A 73 22.91 -4.10 -21.41
C GLY A 73 24.31 -4.42 -20.93
N LEU A 74 25.28 -4.39 -21.85
CA LEU A 74 26.70 -4.69 -21.55
C LEU A 74 27.53 -3.43 -21.27
N GLY A 75 26.99 -2.24 -21.54
CA GLY A 75 27.67 -0.97 -21.30
C GLY A 75 27.93 -0.70 -19.82
N PRO A 76 28.85 0.23 -19.51
CA PRO A 76 29.26 0.50 -18.14
C PRO A 76 28.14 1.13 -17.32
N ILE A 77 27.79 0.49 -16.21
CA ILE A 77 26.88 1.04 -15.21
C ILE A 77 27.65 2.05 -14.36
N THR A 78 27.17 3.30 -14.29
CA THR A 78 27.81 4.36 -13.49
C THR A 78 26.85 4.92 -12.44
N PRO A 79 27.32 5.20 -11.22
CA PRO A 79 26.46 5.73 -10.16
C PRO A 79 26.05 7.18 -10.45
N ILE A 80 24.80 7.52 -10.13
CA ILE A 80 24.33 8.90 -10.13
C ILE A 80 24.61 9.50 -8.75
N ARG A 81 25.51 10.48 -8.69
CA ARG A 81 25.86 11.16 -7.43
C ARG A 81 24.60 11.79 -6.82
N ASN A 82 24.38 11.56 -5.52
CA ASN A 82 23.24 12.08 -4.77
C ASN A 82 21.88 11.72 -5.38
N ALA A 83 21.73 10.54 -6.01
CA ALA A 83 20.46 10.12 -6.60
C ALA A 83 19.30 10.13 -5.58
N ARG A 84 19.58 9.79 -4.31
CA ARG A 84 18.57 9.63 -3.25
C ARG A 84 17.43 8.67 -3.63
N GLN A 85 17.76 7.68 -4.46
CA GLN A 85 16.85 6.65 -4.95
C GLN A 85 17.54 5.28 -4.87
N LEU A 86 16.75 4.21 -4.89
CA LEU A 86 17.21 2.83 -4.68
C LEU A 86 17.15 1.96 -5.94
N ASN A 87 16.21 2.24 -6.85
CA ASN A 87 15.93 1.40 -8.03
C ASN A 87 15.86 -0.12 -7.75
N ALA A 88 15.28 -0.52 -6.63
CA ALA A 88 15.29 -1.90 -6.13
C ALA A 88 14.20 -2.80 -6.74
N LEU A 89 13.03 -2.26 -7.07
CA LEU A 89 11.90 -3.03 -7.61
C LEU A 89 11.77 -2.84 -9.13
N LEU A 90 11.70 -3.94 -9.88
CA LEU A 90 11.55 -3.94 -11.34
C LEU A 90 10.08 -3.77 -11.75
N SER A 91 9.23 -4.75 -11.44
CA SER A 91 7.79 -4.75 -11.77
C SER A 91 6.93 -4.57 -10.51
N LEU A 92 5.75 -3.99 -10.68
CA LEU A 92 4.75 -3.83 -9.62
C LEU A 92 3.47 -4.56 -10.03
N ASN A 93 2.97 -5.46 -9.18
CA ASN A 93 1.72 -6.19 -9.44
C ASN A 93 0.50 -5.27 -9.36
N LEU A 94 0.25 -4.51 -10.42
CA LEU A 94 -0.84 -3.55 -10.58
C LEU A 94 -1.34 -3.60 -12.01
N ARG A 95 -2.67 -3.55 -12.19
CA ARG A 95 -3.25 -3.39 -13.53
C ARG A 95 -2.69 -2.12 -14.21
N PRO A 96 -2.53 -2.11 -15.55
CA PRO A 96 -1.93 -0.98 -16.27
C PRO A 96 -2.60 0.37 -15.97
N ALA A 97 -3.95 0.42 -16.01
CA ALA A 97 -4.70 1.64 -15.74
C ALA A 97 -4.45 2.18 -14.32
N LYS A 98 -4.37 1.29 -13.31
CA LYS A 98 -4.13 1.69 -11.92
C LYS A 98 -2.69 2.16 -11.71
N ARG A 99 -1.71 1.43 -12.24
CA ARG A 99 -0.30 1.79 -12.20
C ARG A 99 -0.04 3.17 -12.81
N GLN A 100 -0.66 3.45 -13.97
CA GLN A 100 -0.59 4.75 -14.64
C GLN A 100 -1.27 5.85 -13.83
N ALA A 101 -2.48 5.62 -13.30
CA ALA A 101 -3.18 6.58 -12.45
C ALA A 101 -2.40 6.94 -11.18
N LEU A 102 -1.62 6.00 -10.64
CA LEU A 102 -0.73 6.24 -9.49
C LEU A 102 0.58 6.93 -9.89
N GLY A 103 0.84 7.13 -11.18
CA GLY A 103 2.00 7.85 -11.71
C GLY A 103 3.30 7.05 -11.68
N PHE A 104 3.24 5.72 -11.76
CA PHE A 104 4.44 4.88 -11.89
C PHE A 104 4.93 4.81 -13.33
N ASP A 105 6.26 4.70 -13.49
CA ASP A 105 6.92 4.55 -14.80
C ASP A 105 6.33 3.35 -15.58
N PRO A 106 6.10 3.47 -16.91
CA PRO A 106 5.73 2.35 -17.79
C PRO A 106 6.56 1.09 -17.59
N ARG A 107 7.87 1.22 -17.31
CA ARG A 107 8.82 0.13 -17.06
C ARG A 107 8.54 -0.69 -15.80
N LYS A 108 7.58 -0.28 -14.97
CA LYS A 108 7.11 -1.04 -13.81
C LYS A 108 6.05 -2.09 -14.16
N ALA A 109 5.70 -2.26 -15.43
CA ALA A 109 4.88 -3.39 -15.90
C ALA A 109 5.75 -4.64 -16.09
N ARG A 110 5.17 -5.84 -15.96
CA ARG A 110 5.81 -7.08 -16.43
C ARG A 110 5.65 -7.25 -17.94
N SER A 111 4.46 -7.00 -18.48
CA SER A 111 4.22 -7.11 -19.93
C SER A 111 4.12 -5.74 -20.59
N MET A 112 4.80 -5.60 -21.73
CA MET A 112 4.67 -4.43 -22.62
C MET A 112 3.91 -4.76 -23.91
N THR A 113 3.57 -6.05 -24.13
CA THR A 113 2.88 -6.54 -25.34
C THR A 113 1.37 -6.70 -25.14
N ASP A 114 0.91 -6.81 -23.88
CA ASP A 114 -0.51 -6.71 -23.52
C ASP A 114 -0.75 -5.40 -22.75
N PRO A 115 -1.19 -4.32 -23.42
CA PRO A 115 -1.36 -3.01 -22.78
C PRO A 115 -2.64 -2.91 -21.94
N VAL A 116 -3.59 -3.82 -22.15
CA VAL A 116 -4.86 -3.82 -21.42
C VAL A 116 -4.70 -4.62 -20.13
N ASP A 117 -4.08 -5.80 -20.22
CA ASP A 117 -3.78 -6.73 -19.14
C ASP A 117 -4.91 -6.76 -18.09
N ASN A 118 -6.07 -7.30 -18.50
CA ASN A 118 -7.30 -7.24 -17.70
C ASN A 118 -7.87 -8.61 -17.30
N ALA A 119 -7.13 -9.70 -17.46
CA ALA A 119 -7.59 -11.06 -17.17
C ALA A 119 -8.28 -11.17 -15.78
N PRO A 120 -9.56 -11.57 -15.70
CA PRO A 120 -10.32 -11.52 -14.45
C PRO A 120 -9.86 -12.55 -13.41
N ALA A 121 -9.28 -13.67 -13.86
CA ALA A 121 -8.78 -14.74 -13.00
C ALA A 121 -7.45 -14.41 -12.29
N MET A 122 -6.83 -13.28 -12.61
CA MET A 122 -5.50 -12.91 -12.13
C MET A 122 -5.59 -11.57 -11.37
N PRO A 123 -6.00 -11.53 -10.10
CA PRO A 123 -6.05 -10.25 -9.38
C PRO A 123 -4.69 -9.57 -9.26
N ASP A 124 -4.67 -8.25 -9.29
CA ASP A 124 -3.50 -7.47 -8.87
C ASP A 124 -3.39 -7.34 -7.34
N ALA A 125 -2.32 -6.72 -6.84
CA ALA A 125 -2.06 -6.60 -5.41
C ALA A 125 -3.16 -5.85 -4.64
N LEU A 126 -3.77 -4.82 -5.24
CA LEU A 126 -4.84 -4.05 -4.61
C LEU A 126 -6.15 -4.84 -4.61
N GLU A 127 -6.42 -5.63 -5.66
CA GLU A 127 -7.59 -6.51 -5.72
C GLU A 127 -7.49 -7.67 -4.73
N VAL A 128 -6.31 -8.28 -4.57
CA VAL A 128 -6.08 -9.30 -3.52
C VAL A 128 -6.31 -8.68 -2.14
N ALA A 129 -5.76 -7.49 -1.90
CA ALA A 129 -5.90 -6.80 -0.62
C ALA A 129 -7.37 -6.43 -0.32
N ALA A 130 -8.12 -5.95 -1.31
CA ALA A 130 -9.55 -5.67 -1.16
C ALA A 130 -10.37 -6.93 -0.84
N ARG A 131 -10.01 -8.09 -1.42
CA ARG A 131 -10.65 -9.37 -1.08
C ARG A 131 -10.35 -9.80 0.36
N GLN A 132 -9.11 -9.59 0.82
CA GLN A 132 -8.74 -9.84 2.22
C GLN A 132 -9.57 -8.95 3.16
N ASP A 133 -9.70 -7.66 2.85
CA ASP A 133 -10.49 -6.72 3.63
C ASP A 133 -11.97 -7.12 3.70
N ALA A 134 -12.56 -7.50 2.57
CA ALA A 134 -13.96 -7.97 2.50
C ALA A 134 -14.17 -9.28 3.29
N TYR A 135 -13.20 -10.20 3.22
CA TYR A 135 -13.24 -11.44 4.00
C TYR A 135 -13.19 -11.14 5.51
N PHE A 136 -12.28 -10.26 5.94
CA PHE A 136 -12.20 -9.87 7.35
C PHE A 136 -13.47 -9.17 7.82
N ALA A 137 -14.00 -8.23 7.04
CA ALA A 137 -15.23 -7.52 7.36
C ALA A 137 -16.46 -8.44 7.50
N SER A 138 -16.52 -9.51 6.70
CA SER A 138 -17.66 -10.45 6.72
C SER A 138 -17.53 -11.56 7.78
N THR A 139 -16.31 -11.93 8.16
CA THR A 139 -16.07 -13.11 9.01
C THR A 139 -15.46 -12.80 10.38
N GLY A 140 -14.86 -11.62 10.54
CA GLY A 140 -14.00 -11.28 11.67
C GLY A 140 -12.69 -12.11 11.73
N LYS A 141 -12.35 -12.86 10.68
CA LYS A 141 -11.19 -13.75 10.63
C LYS A 141 -10.18 -13.30 9.61
N LEU A 142 -8.91 -13.50 9.92
CA LEU A 142 -7.82 -13.38 8.95
C LEU A 142 -7.86 -14.57 7.98
N VAL A 143 -7.45 -14.37 6.72
CA VAL A 143 -7.39 -15.44 5.71
C VAL A 143 -6.27 -16.46 5.98
N GLY A 144 -5.36 -16.14 6.90
CA GLY A 144 -4.23 -16.97 7.30
C GLY A 144 -3.12 -16.16 7.98
N PRO A 145 -1.97 -16.80 8.32
CA PRO A 145 -0.86 -16.16 9.03
C PRO A 145 -0.15 -15.02 8.28
N LEU A 146 -0.45 -14.81 7.00
CA LEU A 146 0.10 -13.74 6.17
C LEU A 146 -0.99 -12.79 5.64
N HIS A 147 -2.18 -12.77 6.24
CA HIS A 147 -3.21 -11.78 5.90
C HIS A 147 -2.65 -10.36 6.06
N GLY A 148 -2.88 -9.49 5.07
CA GLY A 148 -2.41 -8.11 5.07
C GLY A 148 -0.92 -7.91 4.83
N VAL A 149 -0.14 -8.97 4.58
CA VAL A 149 1.30 -8.86 4.33
C VAL A 149 1.57 -8.64 2.85
N ALA A 150 2.25 -7.53 2.52
CA ALA A 150 2.85 -7.29 1.22
C ALA A 150 4.33 -7.66 1.24
N PHE A 151 4.84 -8.26 0.15
CA PHE A 151 6.22 -8.68 0.06
C PHE A 151 6.74 -8.55 -1.38
N SER A 152 8.06 -8.58 -1.52
CA SER A 152 8.75 -8.59 -2.82
C SER A 152 9.40 -9.94 -3.07
N ILE A 153 9.41 -10.37 -4.33
CA ILE A 153 10.08 -11.59 -4.79
C ILE A 153 11.20 -11.19 -5.75
N LYS A 154 12.33 -11.92 -5.72
CA LYS A 154 13.42 -11.74 -6.67
C LYS A 154 12.95 -12.14 -8.06
N ASP A 155 13.28 -11.36 -9.08
CA ASP A 155 12.81 -11.55 -10.47
C ASP A 155 13.29 -12.83 -11.17
N GLN A 156 14.07 -13.67 -10.47
CA GLN A 156 14.43 -15.02 -10.92
C GLN A 156 13.36 -16.06 -10.64
N TYR A 157 12.36 -15.75 -9.79
CA TYR A 157 11.27 -16.66 -9.48
C TYR A 157 10.08 -16.38 -10.38
N ASP A 158 9.48 -17.45 -10.89
CA ASP A 158 8.24 -17.37 -11.64
C ASP A 158 7.09 -16.98 -10.71
N THR A 159 6.38 -15.93 -11.11
CA THR A 159 5.18 -15.42 -10.43
C THR A 159 4.05 -15.37 -11.44
N PHE A 160 3.09 -16.28 -11.34
CA PHE A 160 2.01 -16.40 -12.34
C PHE A 160 1.07 -15.19 -12.36
N ASP A 161 0.98 -14.46 -11.25
CA ASP A 161 0.02 -13.39 -10.98
C ASP A 161 0.63 -11.98 -11.08
N MET A 162 1.91 -11.87 -11.44
CA MET A 162 2.56 -10.59 -11.64
C MET A 162 2.17 -9.99 -13.00
N ARG A 163 1.93 -8.68 -13.02
CA ARG A 163 1.36 -7.91 -14.13
C ARG A 163 2.32 -6.85 -14.67
#